data_AF-A0A0P1EGA6-F1
#
_entry.id   AF-A0A0P1EGA6-F1
#
_cell.length_a   1.000
_cell.length_b   1.000
_cell.length_c   1.000
_cell.angle_alpha   90.00
_cell.angle_beta   90.00
_cell.angle_gamma   90.00
#
_symmetry.space_group_name_H-M   'P 1'
#
loop_
_entity.id
_entity.type
_entity.pdbx_description
1 polymer ?
#
loop_
_entity_poly.entity_id
_entity_poly.type
_entity_poly.pdbx_seq_one_letter_code
_entity_poly.pdbx_strand_id
1 'polypeptide(L)'
;MKYSLVEPMGGSRLSTTDEHLKAVSSKEWNWHPDLPVAVSPLFSWPPQPVATLRWFATNWLPMTEYLIYALMAWATWALLVPPLEQMQTLSWGWVLQLWARNLILMIIFAQGLHQWLYGWKKQEDDYKFDRRGLAKNARIFLWNDQYWDNFTYTLLSGVTFWTFYDVIVWMGYANGWAPMMTIESNPIWFFALFLLMPVFQSFHFYWLHRALHIPWIYKRVHAVHHRSVSIAPWSGFSMHPIEHIGYMGLLLIFLAVPAHPIHFIFMGYWLALATATSHAGFENLVLGDKAHLKIGSFHHQLHHRYFECNYGNPEMPWDNWFGSYHDGSPEATERVRETKKRMHTQS
;
A
#
# COMPACT_ATOMS: atom_id res chain seq x y z
N MET A 1 -49.56 -38.62 23.07
CA MET A 1 -48.39 -38.17 22.28
C MET A 1 -48.27 -36.67 22.52
N LYS A 2 -47.32 -36.24 23.35
CA LYS A 2 -47.23 -34.88 23.90
C LYS A 2 -46.57 -33.95 22.87
N TYR A 3 -47.20 -32.81 22.60
CA TYR A 3 -46.61 -31.68 21.91
C TYR A 3 -45.66 -30.95 22.86
N SER A 4 -44.43 -30.68 22.43
CA SER A 4 -43.50 -29.76 23.10
C SER A 4 -43.11 -28.67 22.11
N LEU A 5 -43.61 -27.47 22.38
CA LEU A 5 -43.08 -26.21 21.86
C LEU A 5 -41.73 -25.95 22.56
N VAL A 6 -40.72 -25.55 21.80
CA VAL A 6 -39.48 -25.00 22.35
C VAL A 6 -39.40 -23.55 21.90
N GLU A 7 -39.43 -22.63 22.87
CA GLU A 7 -39.25 -21.20 22.69
C GLU A 7 -37.79 -20.85 22.33
N PRO A 8 -37.56 -19.74 21.61
CA PRO A 8 -36.22 -19.27 21.28
C PRO A 8 -35.65 -18.43 22.44
N MET A 9 -34.52 -18.87 23.00
CA MET A 9 -33.79 -18.09 24.00
C MET A 9 -32.81 -17.11 23.33
N GLY A 10 -33.10 -15.82 23.50
CA GLY A 10 -32.09 -14.81 23.86
C GLY A 10 -31.13 -14.34 22.78
N GLY A 11 -31.50 -13.25 22.12
CA GLY A 11 -30.64 -12.53 21.20
C GLY A 11 -29.48 -11.79 21.88
N SER A 12 -28.32 -11.85 21.24
CA SER A 12 -27.46 -10.69 21.08
C SER A 12 -27.84 -10.06 19.74
N ARG A 13 -28.52 -8.91 19.77
CA ARG A 13 -28.70 -8.10 18.55
C ARG A 13 -27.33 -7.53 18.21
N LEU A 14 -26.60 -8.22 17.35
CA LEU A 14 -25.54 -7.60 16.57
C LEU A 14 -26.15 -6.39 15.87
N SER A 15 -25.46 -5.26 15.96
CA SER A 15 -25.91 -4.02 15.36
C SER A 15 -26.03 -4.22 13.85
N THR A 16 -27.05 -3.64 13.22
CA THR A 16 -27.27 -3.69 11.77
C THR A 16 -26.14 -3.05 10.94
N THR A 17 -25.11 -2.53 11.60
CA THR A 17 -23.86 -2.04 11.00
C THR A 17 -22.81 -3.13 10.77
N ASP A 18 -22.95 -4.32 11.37
CA ASP A 18 -21.94 -5.39 11.30
C ASP A 18 -22.14 -6.40 10.15
N GLU A 19 -23.26 -6.34 9.41
CA GLU A 19 -23.52 -7.28 8.30
C GLU A 19 -22.59 -7.11 7.09
N HIS A 20 -21.89 -5.98 6.97
CA HIS A 20 -20.99 -5.70 5.86
C HIS A 20 -19.55 -6.24 6.02
N LEU A 21 -19.25 -6.97 7.09
CA LEU A 21 -17.93 -7.55 7.35
C LEU A 21 -17.99 -9.08 7.60
N LYS A 22 -18.77 -9.82 6.81
CA LYS A 22 -18.79 -11.29 6.93
C LYS A 22 -17.46 -11.88 6.42
N ALA A 23 -16.59 -12.20 7.37
CA ALA A 23 -15.38 -13.00 7.15
C ALA A 23 -15.74 -14.38 6.57
N VAL A 24 -15.18 -14.73 5.41
CA VAL A 24 -15.32 -16.08 4.84
C VAL A 24 -13.95 -16.76 4.85
N SER A 25 -13.87 -17.91 5.51
CA SER A 25 -12.69 -18.79 5.45
C SER A 25 -12.91 -19.87 4.39
N SER A 26 -11.85 -20.28 3.70
CA SER A 26 -11.90 -21.37 2.73
C SER A 26 -10.72 -22.31 2.91
N LYS A 27 -10.67 -23.41 2.17
CA LYS A 27 -9.49 -24.30 2.16
C LYS A 27 -8.21 -23.54 1.75
N GLU A 28 -8.35 -22.54 0.87
CA GLU A 28 -7.22 -21.78 0.33
C GLU A 28 -6.82 -20.60 1.22
N TRP A 29 -7.79 -19.90 1.80
CA TRP A 29 -7.58 -18.65 2.54
C TRP A 29 -8.05 -18.75 3.98
N ASN A 30 -7.28 -18.18 4.91
CA ASN A 30 -7.74 -18.00 6.28
C ASN A 30 -8.91 -17.02 6.32
N TRP A 31 -8.75 -15.89 5.63
CA TRP A 31 -9.76 -14.85 5.48
C TRP A 31 -9.76 -14.32 4.05
N HIS A 32 -10.94 -14.07 3.50
CA HIS A 32 -11.15 -13.25 2.32
C HIS A 32 -12.47 -12.47 2.44
N PRO A 33 -12.60 -11.33 1.76
CA PRO A 33 -13.87 -10.60 1.69
C PRO A 33 -14.86 -11.37 0.80
N ASP A 34 -16.09 -10.86 0.70
CA ASP A 34 -17.04 -11.36 -0.29
C ASP A 34 -16.45 -11.29 -1.70
N LEU A 35 -16.64 -12.37 -2.46
CA LEU A 35 -16.18 -12.50 -3.84
C LEU A 35 -17.38 -12.38 -4.79
N PRO A 36 -17.23 -11.75 -5.96
CA PRO A 36 -15.99 -11.15 -6.50
C PRO A 36 -15.58 -9.83 -5.79
N VAL A 37 -14.27 -9.61 -5.64
CA VAL A 37 -13.72 -8.41 -4.98
C VAL A 37 -14.14 -7.14 -5.72
N ALA A 38 -15.02 -6.32 -5.16
CA ALA A 38 -15.46 -5.09 -5.82
C ALA A 38 -14.31 -4.10 -6.10
N VAL A 39 -14.37 -3.43 -7.25
CA VAL A 39 -13.52 -2.28 -7.61
C VAL A 39 -14.30 -0.98 -7.53
N SER A 40 -13.61 0.16 -7.58
CA SER A 40 -14.26 1.47 -7.55
C SER A 40 -15.36 1.60 -8.63
N PRO A 41 -16.61 1.95 -8.25
CA PRO A 41 -17.68 2.14 -9.21
C PRO A 41 -17.54 3.45 -10.01
N LEU A 42 -16.54 4.28 -9.68
CA LEU A 42 -16.26 5.56 -10.35
C LEU A 42 -16.12 5.41 -11.87
N PHE A 43 -15.61 4.26 -12.32
CA PHE A 43 -15.36 3.98 -13.74
C PHE A 43 -16.32 2.93 -14.33
N SER A 44 -17.44 2.67 -13.65
CA SER A 44 -18.46 1.73 -14.13
C SER A 44 -19.25 2.30 -15.30
N TRP A 45 -19.64 1.41 -16.23
CA TRP A 45 -20.59 1.71 -17.29
C TRP A 45 -21.79 0.77 -17.21
N PRO A 46 -23.04 1.29 -17.15
CA PRO A 46 -23.40 2.71 -17.13
C PRO A 46 -22.92 3.43 -15.85
N PRO A 47 -22.74 4.76 -15.87
CA PRO A 47 -22.24 5.51 -14.71
C PRO A 47 -23.15 5.33 -13.49
N GLN A 48 -22.55 5.08 -12.33
CA GLN A 48 -23.27 4.85 -11.08
C GLN A 48 -22.96 5.95 -10.05
N PRO A 49 -23.55 7.15 -10.18
CA PRO A 49 -23.17 8.31 -9.36
C PRO A 49 -23.43 8.08 -7.86
N VAL A 50 -24.55 7.46 -7.49
CA VAL A 50 -24.87 7.15 -6.08
C VAL A 50 -23.87 6.15 -5.48
N ALA A 51 -23.52 5.09 -6.23
CA ALA A 51 -22.54 4.12 -5.79
C ALA A 51 -21.15 4.74 -5.68
N THR A 52 -20.78 5.63 -6.61
CA THR A 52 -19.53 6.40 -6.59
C THR A 52 -19.44 7.30 -5.37
N LEU A 53 -20.46 8.09 -5.09
CA LEU A 53 -20.50 8.95 -3.90
C LEU A 53 -20.42 8.12 -2.61
N ARG A 54 -21.15 7.00 -2.53
CA ARG A 54 -21.08 6.09 -1.39
C ARG A 54 -19.69 5.49 -1.25
N TRP A 55 -19.06 5.08 -2.34
CA TRP A 55 -17.71 4.53 -2.32
C TRP A 55 -16.69 5.54 -1.81
N PHE A 56 -16.74 6.80 -2.27
CA PHE A 56 -15.91 7.87 -1.69
C PHE A 56 -16.25 8.08 -0.21
N ALA A 57 -17.53 8.12 0.15
CA ALA A 57 -17.94 8.28 1.54
C ALA A 57 -17.41 7.16 2.45
N THR A 58 -17.29 5.92 1.96
CA THR A 58 -16.79 4.79 2.76
C THR A 58 -15.26 4.67 2.73
N ASN A 59 -14.60 5.01 1.62
CA ASN A 59 -13.16 4.83 1.46
C ASN A 59 -12.35 6.10 1.79
N TRP A 60 -12.97 7.29 1.86
CA TRP A 60 -12.27 8.56 2.09
C TRP A 60 -12.75 9.35 3.33
N LEU A 61 -14.01 9.26 3.74
CA LEU A 61 -14.52 10.04 4.91
C LEU A 61 -14.17 9.46 6.29
N PRO A 62 -14.04 8.14 6.52
CA PRO A 62 -13.53 7.62 7.79
C PRO A 62 -12.10 8.08 8.03
N MET A 63 -11.58 7.91 9.26
CA MET A 63 -10.16 8.08 9.51
C MET A 63 -9.39 7.03 8.67
N THR A 64 -8.94 7.45 7.50
CA THR A 64 -8.18 6.63 6.57
C THR A 64 -6.70 6.78 6.86
N GLU A 65 -5.91 5.80 6.43
CA GLU A 65 -4.45 5.93 6.45
C GLU A 65 -3.97 7.20 5.73
N TYR A 66 -4.67 7.63 4.68
CA TYR A 66 -4.39 8.88 3.98
C TYR A 66 -4.53 10.12 4.86
N LEU A 67 -5.55 10.19 5.72
CA LEU A 67 -5.67 11.32 6.66
C LEU A 67 -4.53 11.30 7.69
N ILE A 68 -4.11 10.13 8.15
CA ILE A 68 -2.94 9.98 9.03
C ILE A 68 -1.69 10.54 8.32
N TYR A 69 -1.45 10.14 7.08
CA TYR A 69 -0.31 10.62 6.31
C TYR A 69 -0.36 12.12 6.01
N ALA A 70 -1.54 12.68 5.75
CA ALA A 70 -1.71 14.11 5.52
C ALA A 70 -1.37 14.91 6.79
N LEU A 71 -1.89 14.50 7.96
CA LEU A 71 -1.56 15.14 9.24
C LEU A 71 -0.09 14.99 9.61
N MET A 72 0.50 13.82 9.36
CA MET A 72 1.94 13.60 9.54
C MET A 72 2.77 14.48 8.60
N ALA A 73 2.34 14.67 7.35
CA ALA A 73 3.04 15.52 6.39
C ALA A 73 3.05 16.98 6.85
N TRP A 74 1.93 17.47 7.41
CA TRP A 74 1.87 18.77 8.07
C TRP A 74 2.84 18.89 9.25
N ALA A 75 2.82 17.92 10.18
CA ALA A 75 3.72 17.93 11.34
C ALA A 75 5.20 17.87 10.91
N THR A 76 5.49 17.08 9.88
CA THR A 76 6.85 16.91 9.36
C THR A 76 7.33 18.18 8.69
N TRP A 77 6.48 18.81 7.87
CA TRP A 77 6.80 20.10 7.26
C TRP A 77 7.11 21.16 8.32
N ALA A 78 6.31 21.21 9.40
CA ALA A 78 6.47 22.20 10.45
C ALA A 78 7.69 21.97 11.36
N LEU A 79 8.06 20.70 11.60
CA LEU A 79 8.97 20.35 12.71
C LEU A 79 10.25 19.63 12.28
N LEU A 80 10.22 18.89 11.16
CA LEU A 80 11.26 17.90 10.82
C LEU A 80 11.97 18.19 9.50
N VAL A 81 11.45 19.10 8.69
CA VAL A 81 12.12 19.54 7.45
C VAL A 81 13.13 20.63 7.78
N PRO A 82 14.40 20.51 7.33
CA PRO A 82 15.39 21.58 7.47
C PRO A 82 14.93 22.87 6.78
N PRO A 83 15.39 24.05 7.24
CA PRO A 83 15.14 25.31 6.52
C PRO A 83 15.62 25.22 5.07
N LEU A 84 14.84 25.80 4.14
CA LEU A 84 15.13 25.74 2.69
C LEU A 84 16.50 26.34 2.37
N GLU A 85 16.94 27.36 3.10
CA GLU A 85 18.24 28.02 2.91
C GLU A 85 19.40 27.03 3.11
N GLN A 86 19.27 26.09 4.05
CA GLN A 86 20.30 25.06 4.29
C GLN A 86 20.36 24.04 3.15
N MET A 87 19.25 23.86 2.43
CA MET A 87 19.11 22.86 1.36
C MET A 87 19.46 23.44 -0.03
N GLN A 88 19.91 24.69 -0.11
CA GLN A 88 20.42 25.28 -1.37
C GLN A 88 21.71 24.60 -1.83
N THR A 89 22.57 24.22 -0.88
CA THR A 89 23.82 23.50 -1.16
C THR A 89 23.78 22.11 -0.53
N LEU A 90 24.35 21.13 -1.23
CA LEU A 90 24.40 19.76 -0.72
C LEU A 90 25.35 19.70 0.47
N SER A 91 24.84 19.23 1.62
CA SER A 91 25.66 18.97 2.80
C SER A 91 25.17 17.75 3.56
N TRP A 92 26.10 17.01 4.16
CA TRP A 92 25.76 15.81 4.91
C TRP A 92 24.85 16.07 6.11
N GLY A 93 24.88 17.28 6.70
CA GLY A 93 24.07 17.61 7.87
C GLY A 93 22.58 17.44 7.63
N TRP A 94 22.04 18.17 6.64
CA TRP A 94 20.61 18.10 6.34
C TRP A 94 20.23 16.80 5.61
N VAL A 95 21.14 16.22 4.80
CA VAL A 95 20.90 14.93 4.14
C VAL A 95 20.74 13.81 5.17
N LEU A 96 21.62 13.75 6.17
CA LEU A 96 21.53 12.76 7.25
C LEU A 96 20.32 13.01 8.16
N GLN A 97 19.89 14.26 8.33
CA GLN A 97 18.64 14.56 9.03
C GLN A 97 17.42 13.99 8.30
N LEU A 98 17.32 14.16 6.98
CA LEU A 98 16.26 13.56 6.16
C LEU A 98 16.30 12.03 6.22
N TRP A 99 17.50 11.45 6.09
CA TRP A 99 17.70 10.01 6.19
C TRP A 99 17.25 9.47 7.54
N ALA A 100 17.70 10.08 8.64
CA ALA A 100 17.35 9.67 10.00
C ALA A 100 15.84 9.78 10.25
N ARG A 101 15.20 10.86 9.77
CA ARG A 101 13.75 11.03 9.82
C ARG A 101 13.03 9.88 9.10
N ASN A 102 13.41 9.60 7.85
CA ASN A 102 12.80 8.55 7.03
C ASN A 102 13.01 7.16 7.66
N LEU A 103 14.20 6.90 8.20
CA LEU A 103 14.53 5.68 8.92
C LEU A 103 13.66 5.50 10.16
N ILE A 104 13.57 6.53 11.01
CA ILE A 104 12.78 6.49 12.25
C ILE A 104 11.30 6.27 11.93
N LEU A 105 10.75 7.00 10.95
CA LEU A 105 9.36 6.85 10.53
C LEU A 105 9.07 5.44 10.02
N MET A 106 9.95 4.90 9.16
CA MET A 106 9.81 3.55 8.63
C MET A 106 9.86 2.51 9.75
N ILE A 107 10.79 2.64 10.69
CA ILE A 107 10.89 1.74 11.86
C ILE A 107 9.60 1.83 12.69
N ILE A 108 9.14 3.02 13.05
CA ILE A 108 7.93 3.18 13.87
C ILE A 108 6.71 2.53 13.18
N PHE A 109 6.51 2.79 11.89
CA PHE A 109 5.36 2.27 11.15
C PHE A 109 5.47 0.76 10.92
N ALA A 110 6.52 0.30 10.25
CA ALA A 110 6.64 -1.09 9.87
C ALA A 110 6.88 -1.99 11.09
N GLN A 111 7.74 -1.59 12.04
CA GLN A 111 7.94 -2.37 13.27
C GLN A 111 6.72 -2.33 14.17
N GLY A 112 6.05 -1.18 14.30
CA GLY A 112 4.85 -1.05 15.13
C GLY A 112 3.76 -2.01 14.67
N LEU A 113 3.45 -2.00 13.37
CA LEU A 113 2.49 -2.93 12.77
C LEU A 113 2.96 -4.38 12.88
N HIS A 114 4.24 -4.65 12.60
CA HIS A 114 4.78 -6.00 12.67
C HIS A 114 4.72 -6.57 14.10
N GLN A 115 5.10 -5.77 15.09
CA GLN A 115 5.08 -6.15 16.48
C GLN A 115 3.64 -6.38 16.96
N TRP A 116 2.68 -5.57 16.52
CA TRP A 116 1.27 -5.76 16.84
C TRP A 116 0.70 -7.06 16.27
N LEU A 117 0.89 -7.29 14.96
CA LEU A 117 0.26 -8.37 14.21
C LEU A 117 0.99 -9.71 14.33
N TYR A 118 2.32 -9.71 14.27
CA TYR A 118 3.13 -10.94 14.22
C TYR A 118 3.88 -11.22 15.52
N GLY A 119 4.26 -10.17 16.26
CA GLY A 119 4.99 -10.29 17.51
C GLY A 119 4.08 -10.65 18.69
N TRP A 120 3.21 -9.71 19.06
CA TRP A 120 2.23 -9.86 20.14
C TRP A 120 0.95 -10.58 19.70
N LYS A 121 0.68 -10.64 18.39
CA LYS A 121 -0.52 -11.26 17.81
C LYS A 121 -1.81 -10.76 18.46
N LYS A 122 -1.95 -9.44 18.59
CA LYS A 122 -3.05 -8.81 19.35
C LYS A 122 -4.45 -9.13 18.83
N GLN A 123 -4.56 -9.48 17.55
CA GLN A 123 -5.80 -9.89 16.88
C GLN A 123 -5.71 -11.33 16.33
N GLU A 124 -4.76 -12.13 16.83
CA GLU A 124 -4.52 -13.50 16.37
C GLU A 124 -4.45 -13.60 14.82
N ASP A 125 -5.30 -14.44 14.22
CA ASP A 125 -5.44 -14.57 12.76
C ASP A 125 -6.73 -13.91 12.24
N ASP A 126 -7.42 -13.08 13.03
CA ASP A 126 -8.60 -12.34 12.59
C ASP A 126 -8.21 -11.37 11.47
N TYR A 127 -8.94 -11.44 10.35
CA TYR A 127 -8.70 -10.71 9.10
C TYR A 127 -7.40 -11.06 8.38
N LYS A 128 -6.62 -12.05 8.86
CA LYS A 128 -5.40 -12.49 8.19
C LYS A 128 -5.72 -13.28 6.94
N PHE A 129 -5.12 -12.94 5.81
CA PHE A 129 -5.44 -13.61 4.55
C PHE A 129 -4.91 -15.05 4.48
N ASP A 130 -3.61 -15.23 4.73
CA ASP A 130 -2.92 -16.51 4.62
C ASP A 130 -2.70 -17.15 6.01
N ARG A 131 -2.89 -18.46 6.11
CA ARG A 131 -2.63 -19.22 7.34
C ARG A 131 -1.13 -19.30 7.63
N ARG A 132 -0.30 -19.26 6.59
CA ARG A 132 1.15 -19.40 6.71
C ARG A 132 1.74 -18.24 7.52
N GLY A 133 2.74 -18.58 8.31
CA GLY A 133 3.61 -17.59 8.94
C GLY A 133 4.77 -17.21 8.03
N LEU A 134 5.61 -16.31 8.53
CA LEU A 134 6.82 -15.88 7.83
C LEU A 134 7.83 -17.01 7.74
N ALA A 135 8.50 -17.08 6.59
CA ALA A 135 9.46 -18.14 6.33
C ALA A 135 10.72 -18.00 7.21
N LYS A 136 11.12 -19.13 7.82
CA LYS A 136 12.34 -19.30 8.61
C LYS A 136 13.16 -20.46 8.04
N ASN A 137 14.48 -20.43 8.21
CA ASN A 137 15.41 -21.45 7.69
C ASN A 137 15.33 -21.65 6.17
N ALA A 138 15.07 -20.57 5.42
CA ALA A 138 14.87 -20.61 3.97
C ALA A 138 15.97 -19.84 3.23
N ARG A 139 16.81 -20.55 2.47
CA ARG A 139 18.01 -20.03 1.77
C ARG A 139 17.77 -18.92 0.76
N ILE A 140 16.51 -18.70 0.36
CA ILE A 140 16.13 -17.62 -0.56
C ILE A 140 16.18 -16.24 0.10
N PHE A 141 16.17 -16.17 1.44
CA PHE A 141 16.24 -14.93 2.22
C PHE A 141 17.64 -14.70 2.79
N LEU A 142 18.03 -13.45 2.94
CA LEU A 142 19.20 -13.07 3.72
C LEU A 142 19.06 -13.62 5.16
N TRP A 143 20.16 -14.13 5.71
CA TRP A 143 20.20 -14.83 7.01
C TRP A 143 19.23 -16.00 7.14
N ASN A 144 18.74 -16.55 6.02
CA ASN A 144 17.73 -17.60 5.96
C ASN A 144 16.40 -17.22 6.66
N ASP A 145 16.10 -15.92 6.81
CA ASP A 145 14.95 -15.43 7.58
C ASP A 145 14.25 -14.28 6.85
N GLN A 146 12.97 -14.49 6.52
CA GLN A 146 12.19 -13.51 5.77
C GLN A 146 12.11 -12.15 6.48
N TYR A 147 12.00 -12.13 7.80
CA TYR A 147 11.89 -10.88 8.55
C TYR A 147 13.16 -10.04 8.38
N TRP A 148 14.33 -10.64 8.64
CA TRP A 148 15.61 -9.92 8.60
C TRP A 148 15.97 -9.49 7.19
N ASP A 149 15.65 -10.33 6.21
CA ASP A 149 15.77 -9.98 4.81
C ASP A 149 14.93 -8.76 4.43
N ASN A 150 13.63 -8.79 4.75
CA ASN A 150 12.71 -7.71 4.41
C ASN A 150 13.04 -6.41 5.16
N PHE A 151 13.40 -6.52 6.43
CA PHE A 151 13.91 -5.41 7.24
C PHE A 151 15.13 -4.76 6.59
N THR A 152 16.08 -5.57 6.10
CA THR A 152 17.32 -5.07 5.50
C THR A 152 17.09 -4.34 4.19
N TYR A 153 16.34 -4.93 3.26
CA TYR A 153 16.05 -4.26 1.98
C TYR A 153 15.23 -2.99 2.17
N THR A 154 14.29 -2.99 3.12
CA THR A 154 13.50 -1.81 3.47
C THR A 154 14.38 -0.67 3.99
N LEU A 155 15.24 -0.94 4.98
CA LEU A 155 16.02 0.11 5.64
C LEU A 155 17.29 0.50 4.89
N LEU A 156 18.02 -0.45 4.28
CA LEU A 156 19.26 -0.14 3.59
C LEU A 156 19.04 0.34 2.16
N SER A 157 18.10 -0.26 1.43
CA SER A 157 17.79 0.15 0.05
C SER A 157 16.65 1.16 0.01
N GLY A 158 15.48 0.78 0.53
CA GLY A 158 14.27 1.59 0.42
C GLY A 158 14.41 2.99 1.02
N VAL A 159 14.80 3.09 2.29
CA VAL A 159 14.98 4.39 2.98
C VAL A 159 16.08 5.23 2.31
N THR A 160 17.13 4.59 1.77
CA THR A 160 18.19 5.28 1.04
C THR A 160 17.67 5.91 -0.25
N PHE A 161 16.92 5.16 -1.08
CA PHE A 161 16.36 5.71 -2.31
C PHE A 161 15.22 6.71 -2.05
N TRP A 162 14.44 6.52 -0.99
CA TRP A 162 13.49 7.53 -0.54
C TRP A 162 14.21 8.85 -0.22
N THR A 163 15.26 8.78 0.60
CA THR A 163 16.05 9.96 0.94
C THR A 163 16.75 10.57 -0.27
N PHE A 164 17.25 9.75 -1.20
CA PHE A 164 17.86 10.22 -2.44
C PHE A 164 16.90 11.11 -3.25
N TYR A 165 15.64 10.69 -3.42
CA TYR A 165 14.65 11.51 -4.10
C TYR A 165 14.24 12.74 -3.28
N ASP A 166 14.17 12.62 -1.95
CA ASP A 166 13.93 13.78 -1.09
C ASP A 166 15.00 14.86 -1.29
N VAL A 167 16.28 14.47 -1.32
CA VAL A 167 17.40 15.39 -1.54
C VAL A 167 17.23 16.15 -2.86
N ILE A 168 16.88 15.46 -3.95
CA ILE A 168 16.69 16.08 -5.26
C ILE A 168 15.54 17.10 -5.23
N VAL A 169 14.37 16.71 -4.72
CA VAL A 169 13.18 17.58 -4.72
C VAL A 169 13.37 18.78 -3.79
N TRP A 170 13.95 18.58 -2.60
CA TRP A 170 14.22 19.69 -1.68
C TRP A 170 15.24 20.68 -2.23
N MET A 171 16.31 20.21 -2.87
CA MET A 171 17.23 21.10 -3.59
C MET A 171 16.52 21.84 -4.73
N GLY A 172 15.57 21.16 -5.40
CA GLY A 172 14.57 21.73 -6.32
C GLY A 172 13.91 22.98 -5.79
N TYR A 173 13.21 22.83 -4.67
CA TYR A 173 12.49 23.92 -4.02
C TYR A 173 13.42 25.00 -3.48
N ALA A 174 14.52 24.61 -2.81
CA ALA A 174 15.45 25.55 -2.18
C ALA A 174 16.15 26.48 -3.18
N ASN A 175 16.46 25.99 -4.38
CA ASN A 175 17.13 26.75 -5.43
C ASN A 175 16.17 27.33 -6.49
N GLY A 176 14.85 27.11 -6.35
CA GLY A 176 13.83 27.71 -7.21
C GLY A 176 13.72 27.14 -8.64
N TRP A 177 14.27 25.95 -8.89
CA TRP A 177 14.11 25.24 -10.18
C TRP A 177 12.97 24.22 -10.17
N ALA A 178 12.45 23.87 -8.98
CA ALA A 178 11.17 23.20 -8.83
C ALA A 178 10.08 24.20 -8.39
N PRO A 179 8.87 24.15 -8.96
CA PRO A 179 7.81 25.10 -8.64
C PRO A 179 7.20 24.82 -7.26
N MET A 180 7.61 25.58 -6.25
CA MET A 180 6.99 25.56 -4.92
C MET A 180 5.85 26.57 -4.85
N MET A 181 4.69 26.15 -4.35
CA MET A 181 3.55 27.05 -4.12
C MET A 181 3.16 27.14 -2.63
N THR A 182 2.51 28.24 -2.25
CA THR A 182 1.81 28.37 -0.96
C THR A 182 0.30 28.16 -1.12
N ILE A 183 -0.40 27.91 -0.02
CA ILE A 183 -1.86 27.76 -0.04
C ILE A 183 -2.53 29.05 -0.50
N GLU A 184 -2.04 30.20 -0.05
CA GLU A 184 -2.59 31.52 -0.36
C GLU A 184 -2.41 31.86 -1.84
N SER A 185 -1.28 31.42 -2.43
CA SER A 185 -1.00 31.67 -3.85
C SER A 185 -1.97 30.93 -4.78
N ASN A 186 -2.39 29.71 -4.42
CA ASN A 186 -3.15 28.82 -5.29
C ASN A 186 -4.05 27.84 -4.49
N PRO A 187 -5.07 28.34 -3.77
CA PRO A 187 -5.86 27.53 -2.84
C PRO A 187 -6.66 26.43 -3.55
N ILE A 188 -7.22 26.72 -4.72
CA ILE A 188 -7.98 25.72 -5.51
C ILE A 188 -7.04 24.59 -5.95
N TRP A 189 -5.87 24.93 -6.47
CA TRP A 189 -4.89 23.95 -6.93
C TRP A 189 -4.34 23.10 -5.78
N PHE A 190 -4.13 23.69 -4.61
CA PHE A 190 -3.76 22.96 -3.39
C PHE A 190 -4.72 21.80 -3.11
N PHE A 191 -6.03 22.07 -3.01
CA PHE A 191 -7.00 21.00 -2.76
C PHE A 191 -7.17 20.05 -3.96
N ALA A 192 -7.12 20.57 -5.18
CA ALA A 192 -7.20 19.75 -6.39
C ALA A 192 -6.05 18.73 -6.46
N LEU A 193 -4.84 19.11 -6.05
CA LEU A 193 -3.67 18.23 -6.12
C LEU A 193 -3.83 17.00 -5.19
N PHE A 194 -4.43 17.15 -4.00
CA PHE A 194 -4.79 15.99 -3.16
C PHE A 194 -5.74 15.00 -3.85
N LEU A 195 -6.65 15.48 -4.70
CA LEU A 195 -7.56 14.62 -5.46
C LEU A 195 -6.86 13.98 -6.68
N LEU A 196 -5.85 14.63 -7.24
CA LEU A 196 -5.10 14.14 -8.41
C LEU A 196 -3.97 13.17 -8.03
N MET A 197 -3.41 13.28 -6.83
CA MET A 197 -2.33 12.41 -6.36
C MET A 197 -2.63 10.90 -6.46
N PRO A 198 -3.81 10.38 -6.09
CA PRO A 198 -4.18 8.98 -6.33
C PRO A 198 -4.05 8.57 -7.80
N VAL A 199 -4.40 9.46 -8.73
CA VAL A 199 -4.31 9.18 -10.17
C VAL A 199 -2.86 9.05 -10.59
N PHE A 200 -1.99 9.98 -10.18
CA PHE A 200 -0.56 9.94 -10.49
C PHE A 200 0.13 8.71 -9.86
N GLN A 201 -0.15 8.47 -8.58
CA GLN A 201 0.40 7.34 -7.83
C GLN A 201 0.00 6.02 -8.46
N SER A 202 -1.30 5.83 -8.70
CA SER A 202 -1.82 4.59 -9.24
C SER A 202 -1.37 4.35 -10.68
N PHE A 203 -1.34 5.39 -11.52
CA PHE A 203 -0.83 5.29 -12.89
C PHE A 203 0.64 4.86 -12.90
N HIS A 204 1.49 5.57 -12.15
CA HIS A 204 2.92 5.26 -12.06
C HIS A 204 3.16 3.84 -11.54
N PHE A 205 2.49 3.48 -10.44
CA PHE A 205 2.61 2.17 -9.84
C PHE A 205 2.17 1.07 -10.80
N TYR A 206 0.99 1.18 -11.42
CA TYR A 206 0.46 0.16 -12.33
C TYR A 206 1.43 -0.16 -13.47
N TRP A 207 1.94 0.88 -14.17
CA TRP A 207 2.80 0.67 -15.33
C TRP A 207 4.18 0.18 -14.95
N LEU A 208 4.77 0.72 -13.88
CA LEU A 208 6.04 0.23 -13.36
C LEU A 208 5.91 -1.23 -12.93
N HIS A 209 4.88 -1.54 -12.15
CA HIS A 209 4.66 -2.89 -11.61
C HIS A 209 4.43 -3.90 -12.73
N ARG A 210 3.58 -3.57 -13.70
CA ARG A 210 3.39 -4.43 -14.89
C ARG A 210 4.69 -4.64 -15.66
N ALA A 211 5.53 -3.61 -15.80
CA ALA A 211 6.84 -3.76 -16.44
C ALA A 211 7.79 -4.65 -15.61
N LEU A 212 7.76 -4.56 -14.28
CA LEU A 212 8.54 -5.41 -13.38
C LEU A 212 8.20 -6.90 -13.50
N HIS A 213 6.99 -7.24 -13.94
CA HIS A 213 6.57 -8.62 -14.23
C HIS A 213 6.96 -9.13 -15.62
N ILE A 214 7.62 -8.32 -16.46
CA ILE A 214 8.25 -8.84 -17.67
C ILE A 214 9.30 -9.91 -17.26
N PRO A 215 9.29 -11.15 -17.83
CA PRO A 215 9.99 -12.28 -17.24
C PRO A 215 11.48 -12.06 -16.92
N TRP A 216 12.19 -11.29 -17.75
CA TRP A 216 13.61 -11.02 -17.55
C TRP A 216 13.89 -9.95 -16.48
N ILE A 217 12.96 -8.98 -16.30
CA ILE A 217 12.99 -7.98 -15.23
C ILE A 217 12.61 -8.64 -13.93
N TYR A 218 11.52 -9.41 -13.93
CA TYR A 218 11.02 -10.14 -12.77
C TYR A 218 12.13 -10.97 -12.12
N LYS A 219 12.79 -11.83 -12.91
CA LYS A 219 13.85 -12.73 -12.42
C LYS A 219 15.03 -12.01 -11.77
N ARG A 220 15.32 -10.76 -12.16
CA ARG A 220 16.51 -10.01 -11.72
C ARG A 220 16.23 -8.94 -10.68
N VAL A 221 15.02 -8.40 -10.70
CA VAL A 221 14.64 -7.21 -9.94
C VAL A 221 13.49 -7.56 -9.02
N HIS A 222 12.32 -7.88 -9.58
CA HIS A 222 11.10 -7.99 -8.80
C HIS A 222 10.95 -9.28 -7.97
N ALA A 223 11.73 -10.32 -8.28
CA ALA A 223 11.77 -11.55 -7.50
C ALA A 223 12.21 -11.32 -6.04
N VAL A 224 12.97 -10.25 -5.76
CA VAL A 224 13.37 -9.86 -4.39
C VAL A 224 12.17 -9.47 -3.54
N HIS A 225 11.20 -8.79 -4.13
CA HIS A 225 9.92 -8.45 -3.50
C HIS A 225 9.04 -9.70 -3.36
N HIS A 226 8.92 -10.46 -4.45
CA HIS A 226 7.98 -11.57 -4.56
C HIS A 226 8.36 -12.88 -3.85
N ARG A 227 9.61 -13.04 -3.40
CA ARG A 227 9.98 -14.18 -2.56
C ARG A 227 9.24 -14.18 -1.21
N SER A 228 8.76 -13.02 -0.75
CA SER A 228 7.91 -12.89 0.45
C SER A 228 6.45 -13.26 0.17
N VAL A 229 6.20 -14.54 -0.13
CA VAL A 229 4.85 -15.03 -0.47
C VAL A 229 3.84 -14.83 0.67
N SER A 230 4.28 -15.00 1.92
CA SER A 230 3.50 -14.56 3.09
C SER A 230 3.87 -13.12 3.36
N ILE A 231 3.07 -12.17 2.88
CA ILE A 231 3.32 -10.75 3.11
C ILE A 231 3.22 -10.41 4.62
N ALA A 232 4.00 -9.43 5.04
CA ALA A 232 4.01 -8.79 6.35
C ALA A 232 4.48 -7.33 6.20
N PRO A 233 4.34 -6.46 7.23
CA PRO A 233 4.61 -5.03 7.09
C PRO A 233 5.98 -4.69 6.48
N TRP A 234 7.05 -5.41 6.85
CA TRP A 234 8.38 -5.22 6.27
C TRP A 234 8.52 -5.65 4.81
N SER A 235 7.68 -6.56 4.32
CA SER A 235 7.77 -7.07 2.95
C SER A 235 7.36 -6.05 1.90
N GLY A 236 6.54 -5.05 2.28
CA GLY A 236 6.00 -4.07 1.34
C GLY A 236 7.07 -3.21 0.68
N PHE A 237 7.99 -2.66 1.46
CA PHE A 237 9.10 -1.85 0.94
C PHE A 237 10.40 -2.65 0.74
N SER A 238 10.36 -3.96 0.92
CA SER A 238 11.48 -4.87 0.66
C SER A 238 11.59 -5.17 -0.83
N MET A 239 12.29 -4.32 -1.57
CA MET A 239 12.45 -4.44 -3.02
C MET A 239 13.93 -4.42 -3.41
N HIS A 240 14.22 -4.81 -4.65
CA HIS A 240 15.56 -4.64 -5.21
C HIS A 240 15.89 -3.15 -5.41
N PRO A 241 17.15 -2.69 -5.26
CA PRO A 241 17.53 -1.29 -5.48
C PRO A 241 17.01 -0.66 -6.79
N ILE A 242 17.08 -1.39 -7.91
CA ILE A 242 16.56 -0.92 -9.21
C ILE A 242 15.04 -0.70 -9.17
N GLU A 243 14.31 -1.52 -8.43
CA GLU A 243 12.88 -1.34 -8.23
C GLU A 243 12.61 -0.08 -7.40
N HIS A 244 13.35 0.16 -6.32
CA HIS A 244 13.23 1.40 -5.53
C HIS A 244 13.53 2.65 -6.36
N ILE A 245 14.50 2.60 -7.28
CA ILE A 245 14.77 3.71 -8.22
C ILE A 245 13.51 4.03 -9.02
N GLY A 246 12.90 3.03 -9.66
CA GLY A 246 11.68 3.24 -10.45
C GLY A 246 10.49 3.66 -9.59
N TYR A 247 10.28 2.98 -8.46
CA TYR A 247 9.11 3.14 -7.60
C TYR A 247 9.09 4.51 -6.92
N MET A 248 10.18 4.90 -6.27
CA MET A 248 10.30 6.22 -5.63
C MET A 248 10.48 7.36 -6.65
N GLY A 249 10.78 7.03 -7.91
CA GLY A 249 10.93 8.00 -9.00
C GLY A 249 9.68 8.85 -9.26
N LEU A 250 8.49 8.43 -8.81
CA LEU A 250 7.29 9.26 -8.85
C LEU A 250 7.49 10.61 -8.16
N LEU A 251 8.32 10.69 -7.12
CA LEU A 251 8.58 11.94 -6.40
C LEU A 251 9.19 13.03 -7.29
N LEU A 252 9.83 12.67 -8.41
CA LEU A 252 10.33 13.65 -9.38
C LEU A 252 9.22 14.46 -10.07
N ILE A 253 7.96 14.04 -9.99
CA ILE A 253 6.82 14.81 -10.51
C ILE A 253 6.78 16.23 -9.92
N PHE A 254 7.24 16.40 -8.68
CA PHE A 254 7.28 17.68 -7.97
C PHE A 254 8.37 18.64 -8.47
N LEU A 255 9.26 18.19 -9.35
CA LEU A 255 10.16 19.09 -10.08
C LEU A 255 9.42 19.86 -11.19
N ALA A 256 8.27 19.36 -11.64
CA ALA A 256 7.51 19.95 -12.74
C ALA A 256 6.13 20.47 -12.33
N VAL A 257 5.47 19.81 -11.38
CA VAL A 257 4.12 20.16 -10.92
C VAL A 257 4.20 21.15 -9.76
N PRO A 258 3.60 22.35 -9.88
CA PRO A 258 3.53 23.29 -8.77
C PRO A 258 2.88 22.65 -7.55
N ALA A 259 3.61 22.55 -6.44
CA ALA A 259 3.12 21.88 -5.25
C ALA A 259 3.56 22.56 -3.97
N HIS A 260 2.68 22.52 -2.97
CA HIS A 260 3.08 22.80 -1.59
C HIS A 260 3.95 21.64 -1.08
N PRO A 261 5.00 21.89 -0.27
CA PRO A 261 5.87 20.85 0.28
C PRO A 261 5.17 19.67 0.96
N ILE A 262 3.97 19.92 1.50
CA ILE A 262 3.14 18.89 2.15
C ILE A 262 2.64 17.83 1.16
N HIS A 263 2.29 18.19 -0.07
CA HIS A 263 1.91 17.18 -1.08
C HIS A 263 3.08 16.25 -1.38
N PHE A 264 4.27 16.82 -1.46
CA PHE A 264 5.50 16.08 -1.69
C PHE A 264 5.79 15.10 -0.54
N ILE A 265 5.74 15.58 0.71
CA ILE A 265 5.93 14.72 1.89
C ILE A 265 4.84 13.65 1.97
N PHE A 266 3.58 14.02 1.73
CA PHE A 266 2.45 13.10 1.72
C PHE A 266 2.62 11.99 0.68
N MET A 267 3.02 12.32 -0.55
CA MET A 267 3.30 11.33 -1.59
C MET A 267 4.46 10.41 -1.19
N GLY A 268 5.50 10.95 -0.54
CA GLY A 268 6.60 10.15 0.02
C GLY A 268 6.11 9.15 1.06
N TYR A 269 5.21 9.56 1.96
CA TYR A 269 4.60 8.68 2.95
C TYR A 269 3.67 7.65 2.35
N TRP A 270 2.90 8.02 1.33
CA TRP A 270 2.10 7.07 0.59
C TRP A 270 3.00 6.01 -0.06
N LEU A 271 4.02 6.42 -0.81
CA LEU A 271 4.92 5.48 -1.47
C LEU A 271 5.68 4.60 -0.47
N ALA A 272 6.18 5.15 0.63
CA ALA A 272 7.00 4.38 1.57
C ALA A 272 6.17 3.71 2.67
N LEU A 273 5.45 4.48 3.48
CA LEU A 273 4.80 3.98 4.70
C LEU A 273 3.55 3.15 4.40
N ALA A 274 2.78 3.49 3.36
CA ALA A 274 1.57 2.72 2.99
C ALA A 274 1.91 1.32 2.43
N THR A 275 3.17 1.08 2.07
CA THR A 275 3.59 -0.29 1.72
C THR A 275 3.55 -1.21 2.93
N ALA A 276 3.80 -0.68 4.14
CA ALA A 276 3.76 -1.45 5.37
C ALA A 276 2.32 -1.84 5.77
N THR A 277 1.35 -0.96 5.55
CA THR A 277 -0.07 -1.28 5.73
C THR A 277 -0.52 -2.25 4.66
N SER A 278 -0.36 -1.90 3.37
CA SER A 278 -0.86 -2.72 2.24
C SER A 278 -0.29 -4.15 2.20
N HIS A 279 0.88 -4.37 2.79
CA HIS A 279 1.51 -5.69 2.90
C HIS A 279 1.39 -6.32 4.29
N ALA A 280 0.57 -5.78 5.17
CA ALA A 280 0.46 -6.26 6.53
C ALA A 280 0.02 -7.72 6.63
N GLY A 281 -0.60 -8.29 5.59
CA GLY A 281 -1.11 -9.67 5.57
C GLY A 281 -2.52 -9.81 6.15
N PHE A 282 -3.15 -8.68 6.47
CA PHE A 282 -4.47 -8.57 7.09
C PHE A 282 -5.30 -7.52 6.35
N GLU A 283 -6.60 -7.73 6.21
CA GLU A 283 -7.49 -6.69 5.66
C GLU A 283 -7.59 -5.50 6.62
N ASN A 284 -7.84 -5.79 7.91
CA ASN A 284 -8.12 -4.79 8.94
C ASN A 284 -7.18 -4.94 10.13
N LEU A 285 -6.76 -3.80 10.68
CA LEU A 285 -6.18 -3.67 12.01
C LEU A 285 -7.31 -3.52 13.03
N VAL A 286 -7.37 -4.39 14.02
CA VAL A 286 -8.37 -4.35 15.09
C VAL A 286 -7.84 -3.54 16.27
N LEU A 287 -8.52 -2.44 16.61
CA LEU A 287 -8.19 -1.54 17.71
C LEU A 287 -9.33 -1.51 18.73
N GLY A 288 -9.26 -2.42 19.71
CA GLY A 288 -10.35 -2.64 20.67
C GLY A 288 -11.60 -3.22 20.00
N ASP A 289 -12.77 -3.04 20.63
CA ASP A 289 -13.98 -3.77 20.24
C ASP A 289 -14.73 -3.19 19.02
N LYS A 290 -14.37 -1.98 18.56
CA LYS A 290 -15.17 -1.24 17.56
C LYS A 290 -14.39 -0.57 16.45
N ALA A 291 -13.09 -0.31 16.62
CA ALA A 291 -12.32 0.41 15.63
C ALA A 291 -11.55 -0.57 14.74
N HIS A 292 -11.88 -0.56 13.46
CA HIS A 292 -11.17 -1.31 12.43
C HIS A 292 -10.56 -0.29 11.46
N LEU A 293 -9.23 -0.29 11.36
CA LEU A 293 -8.54 0.47 10.34
C LEU A 293 -8.23 -0.47 9.18
N LYS A 294 -8.73 -0.14 7.99
CA LYS A 294 -8.35 -0.87 6.78
C LYS A 294 -6.87 -0.62 6.50
N ILE A 295 -6.08 -1.69 6.49
CA ILE A 295 -4.63 -1.62 6.27
C ILE A 295 -4.21 -2.43 5.06
N GLY A 296 -4.92 -3.51 4.71
CA GLY A 296 -4.59 -4.34 3.56
C GLY A 296 -5.68 -4.35 2.50
N SER A 297 -5.41 -5.13 1.46
CA SER A 297 -6.35 -5.35 0.37
C SER A 297 -6.22 -6.77 -0.15
N PHE A 298 -7.32 -7.51 -0.15
CA PHE A 298 -7.34 -8.84 -0.76
C PHE A 298 -6.99 -8.80 -2.26
N HIS A 299 -7.25 -7.70 -2.96
CA HIS A 299 -6.82 -7.51 -4.36
C HIS A 299 -5.30 -7.68 -4.52
N HIS A 300 -4.53 -7.08 -3.61
CA HIS A 300 -3.07 -7.17 -3.60
C HIS A 300 -2.57 -8.54 -3.08
N GLN A 301 -3.32 -9.15 -2.15
CA GLN A 301 -3.02 -10.50 -1.71
C GLN A 301 -3.18 -11.54 -2.83
N LEU A 302 -4.18 -11.38 -3.70
CA LEU A 302 -4.35 -12.20 -4.90
C LEU A 302 -3.16 -12.03 -5.85
N HIS A 303 -2.66 -10.81 -6.01
CA HIS A 303 -1.45 -10.52 -6.78
C HIS A 303 -0.24 -11.33 -6.26
N HIS A 304 0.05 -11.25 -4.95
CA HIS A 304 1.17 -12.01 -4.34
C HIS A 304 1.02 -13.53 -4.45
N ARG A 305 -0.20 -14.02 -4.62
CA ARG A 305 -0.49 -15.47 -4.77
C ARG A 305 -0.35 -15.95 -6.21
N TYR A 306 -0.83 -15.18 -7.18
CA TYR A 306 -0.95 -15.61 -8.57
C TYR A 306 -0.02 -14.89 -9.56
N PHE A 307 0.63 -13.81 -9.13
CA PHE A 307 1.66 -13.00 -9.81
C PHE A 307 1.17 -12.25 -11.05
N GLU A 308 0.53 -12.93 -12.00
CA GLU A 308 0.15 -12.36 -13.30
C GLU A 308 -1.25 -11.72 -13.29
N CYS A 309 -1.56 -10.93 -12.26
CA CYS A 309 -2.82 -10.19 -12.12
C CYS A 309 -2.71 -9.03 -11.14
N ASN A 310 -3.67 -8.09 -11.14
CA ASN A 310 -3.79 -7.05 -10.11
C ASN A 310 -2.49 -6.25 -9.90
N TYR A 311 -1.94 -5.67 -10.97
CA TYR A 311 -0.71 -4.88 -10.89
C TYR A 311 -0.92 -3.48 -10.31
N GLY A 312 -2.15 -2.99 -10.28
CA GLY A 312 -2.51 -1.67 -9.76
C GLY A 312 -3.16 -1.73 -8.38
N ASN A 313 -3.77 -0.60 -8.02
CA ASN A 313 -4.56 -0.49 -6.80
C ASN A 313 -6.06 -0.48 -7.16
N PRO A 314 -6.95 -0.97 -6.27
CA PRO A 314 -8.38 -1.15 -6.59
C PRO A 314 -9.16 0.17 -6.77
N GLU A 315 -8.58 1.31 -6.40
CA GLU A 315 -9.20 2.64 -6.56
C GLU A 315 -9.26 3.07 -8.02
N MET A 316 -8.35 2.56 -8.87
CA MET A 316 -8.27 2.90 -10.28
C MET A 316 -8.47 1.67 -11.17
N PRO A 317 -9.06 1.82 -12.36
CA PRO A 317 -9.56 0.71 -13.16
C PRO A 317 -8.48 0.14 -14.10
N TRP A 318 -7.20 0.41 -13.84
CA TRP A 318 -6.10 0.03 -14.76
C TRP A 318 -6.10 -1.46 -15.05
N ASP A 319 -6.23 -2.31 -14.04
CA ASP A 319 -6.31 -3.76 -14.22
C ASP A 319 -7.54 -4.22 -15.02
N ASN A 320 -8.66 -3.52 -14.89
CA ASN A 320 -9.88 -3.80 -15.65
C ASN A 320 -9.70 -3.41 -17.13
N TRP A 321 -9.19 -2.20 -17.37
CA TRP A 321 -9.00 -1.66 -18.72
C TRP A 321 -7.95 -2.43 -19.52
N PHE A 322 -6.96 -2.99 -18.84
CA PHE A 322 -5.81 -3.63 -19.49
C PHE A 322 -5.72 -5.15 -19.26
N GLY A 323 -6.79 -5.75 -18.74
CA GLY A 323 -7.00 -7.19 -18.74
C GLY A 323 -6.19 -7.99 -17.72
N SER A 324 -5.74 -7.36 -16.63
CA SER A 324 -4.99 -8.01 -15.55
C SER A 324 -5.80 -8.19 -14.26
N TYR A 325 -7.06 -7.76 -14.22
CA TYR A 325 -7.89 -7.87 -13.02
C TYR A 325 -8.20 -9.32 -12.62
N HIS A 326 -8.13 -9.62 -11.32
CA HIS A 326 -8.49 -10.87 -10.67
C HIS A 326 -9.31 -10.55 -9.42
N ASP A 327 -10.52 -11.10 -9.36
CA ASP A 327 -11.55 -10.82 -8.37
C ASP A 327 -11.73 -11.93 -7.33
N GLY A 328 -10.85 -12.93 -7.33
CA GLY A 328 -10.92 -14.11 -6.46
C GLY A 328 -11.74 -15.27 -7.03
N SER A 329 -12.42 -15.10 -8.17
CA SER A 329 -13.21 -16.16 -8.78
C SER A 329 -12.35 -17.33 -9.31
N PRO A 330 -12.92 -18.55 -9.40
CA PRO A 330 -12.28 -19.68 -10.07
C PRO A 330 -11.91 -19.37 -11.53
N GLU A 331 -12.79 -18.66 -12.24
CA GLU A 331 -12.62 -18.28 -13.65
C GLU A 331 -11.45 -17.31 -13.83
N ALA A 332 -11.34 -16.30 -12.95
CA ALA A 332 -10.18 -15.41 -12.95
C ALA A 332 -8.88 -16.15 -12.62
N THR A 333 -8.93 -17.11 -11.70
CA THR A 333 -7.77 -17.93 -11.34
C THR A 333 -7.29 -18.79 -12.50
N GLU A 334 -8.21 -19.38 -13.26
CA GLU A 334 -7.87 -20.16 -14.46
C GLU A 334 -7.23 -19.27 -15.53
N ARG A 335 -7.83 -18.11 -15.84
CA ARG A 335 -7.28 -17.13 -16.80
C ARG A 335 -5.84 -16.74 -16.46
N VAL A 336 -5.56 -16.44 -15.18
CA VAL A 336 -4.23 -16.02 -14.73
C VAL A 336 -3.21 -17.15 -14.84
N ARG A 337 -3.61 -18.39 -14.51
CA ARG A 337 -2.75 -19.58 -14.68
C ARG A 337 -2.40 -19.82 -16.14
N GLU A 338 -3.35 -19.63 -17.07
CA GLU A 338 -3.07 -19.73 -18.49
C GLU A 338 -2.12 -18.64 -18.99
N THR A 339 -2.31 -17.39 -18.57
CA THR A 339 -1.41 -16.28 -18.91
C THR A 339 0.01 -16.59 -18.46
N LYS A 340 0.18 -17.03 -17.21
CA LYS A 340 1.48 -17.42 -16.68
C LYS A 340 2.14 -18.54 -17.49
N LYS A 341 1.38 -19.57 -17.90
CA LYS A 341 1.89 -20.65 -18.77
C LYS A 341 2.39 -20.10 -20.10
N ARG A 342 1.61 -19.22 -20.77
CA ARG A 342 2.00 -18.61 -22.05
C ARG A 342 3.31 -17.82 -21.93
N MET A 343 3.43 -16.97 -20.91
CA MET A 343 4.61 -16.12 -20.71
C MET A 343 5.90 -16.92 -20.48
N HIS A 344 5.82 -18.03 -19.74
CA HIS A 344 7.00 -18.86 -19.44
C HIS A 344 7.32 -19.92 -20.49
N THR A 345 6.42 -20.18 -21.45
CA THR A 345 6.71 -21.09 -22.57
C THR A 345 7.38 -20.35 -23.74
N GLN A 346 7.27 -19.03 -23.78
CA GLN A 346 7.81 -18.17 -24.86
C GLN A 346 9.13 -17.46 -24.48
N SER A 347 9.65 -17.66 -23.25
CA SER A 347 10.89 -17.08 -22.73
C SER A 347 12.00 -18.11 -22.60
#